data_AF-A0A924LSL1-F1
#
_entry.id   AF-A0A924LSL1-F1
#
_cell.length_a   1.000
_cell.length_b   1.000
_cell.length_c   1.000
_cell.angle_alpha   90.00
_cell.angle_beta   90.00
_cell.angle_gamma   90.00
#
_symmetry.space_group_name_H-M   'P 1'
#
loop_
_entity.id
_entity.type
_entity.pdbx_description
1 polymer ?
#
loop_
_entity_poly.entity_id
_entity_poly.type
_entity_poly.pdbx_seq_one_letter_code
_entity_poly.pdbx_strand_id
1 'polypeptide(L)'
;MLALFYSELFFGQSNYSLTWDINVGCQISLPPKGHDGNVLYLEDIQSSPCIMVCEGSVVTYKLSGNLQPSANVQWSVSGGTTSALTTTNTITFSSTQVSWGTSGSGTVTFSMNSPTGGIITKSFCITIIKKPFAAFDVGTGLVPVWDAPQEIHACVNQNIDFFDYSTTNGGSAIVSHYW
;
A
#
# COMPACT_ATOMS: atom_id res chain seq x y z
N MET A 1 52.50 -26.52 2.82
CA MET A 1 51.20 -26.55 2.10
C MET A 1 50.21 -25.82 2.99
N LEU A 2 49.96 -24.54 2.72
CA LEU A 2 49.09 -23.67 3.53
C LEU A 2 47.64 -23.91 3.10
N ALA A 3 46.79 -24.40 4.00
CA ALA A 3 45.37 -24.56 3.74
C ALA A 3 44.65 -23.24 4.06
N LEU A 4 44.17 -22.55 3.02
CA LEU A 4 43.31 -21.38 3.14
C LEU A 4 41.89 -21.84 3.48
N PHE A 5 41.41 -21.53 4.67
CA PHE A 5 40.00 -21.66 5.04
C PHE A 5 39.23 -20.50 4.42
N TYR A 6 38.43 -20.80 3.40
CA TYR A 6 37.43 -19.88 2.87
C TYR A 6 36.24 -19.88 3.83
N SER A 7 36.03 -18.78 4.57
CA SER A 7 34.79 -18.57 5.31
C SER A 7 33.73 -18.08 4.33
N GLU A 8 32.82 -18.95 3.91
CA GLU A 8 31.63 -18.52 3.18
C GLU A 8 30.66 -17.87 4.16
N LEU A 9 30.49 -16.55 4.01
CA LEU A 9 29.43 -15.80 4.68
C LEU A 9 28.10 -16.15 4.02
N PHE A 10 27.32 -17.02 4.67
CA PHE A 10 25.92 -17.22 4.33
C PHE A 10 25.13 -15.94 4.64
N PHE A 11 24.76 -15.17 3.62
CA PHE A 11 23.70 -14.18 3.75
C PHE A 11 22.37 -14.93 3.94
N GLY A 12 21.96 -15.11 5.20
CA GLY A 12 20.62 -15.61 5.51
C GLY A 12 19.59 -14.55 5.13
N GLN A 13 18.81 -14.79 4.06
CA GLN A 13 17.61 -14.02 3.79
C GLN A 13 16.67 -14.15 4.98
N SER A 14 16.17 -13.03 5.48
CA SER A 14 15.25 -13.07 6.60
C SER A 14 13.88 -13.51 6.08
N ASN A 15 13.23 -14.48 6.73
CA ASN A 15 11.91 -15.01 6.32
C ASN A 15 10.76 -14.02 6.62
N TYR A 16 11.02 -12.72 6.61
CA TYR A 16 10.06 -11.68 6.97
C TYR A 16 9.77 -10.78 5.78
N SER A 17 8.47 -10.55 5.53
CA SER A 17 8.00 -9.72 4.44
C SER A 17 6.90 -8.78 4.90
N LEU A 18 7.00 -7.52 4.53
CA LEU A 18 5.98 -6.50 4.69
C LEU A 18 5.16 -6.40 3.41
N THR A 19 3.84 -6.42 3.53
CA THR A 19 2.91 -6.20 2.41
C THR A 19 1.85 -5.16 2.74
N TRP A 20 1.24 -4.57 1.71
CA TRP A 20 0.14 -3.60 1.84
C TRP A 20 -0.90 -3.73 0.72
N ASP A 21 -2.13 -3.30 1.02
CA ASP A 21 -3.34 -3.57 0.20
C ASP A 21 -3.73 -2.43 -0.76
N ILE A 22 -2.88 -1.42 -0.96
CA ILE A 22 -3.15 -0.30 -1.87
C ILE A 22 -2.08 -0.18 -2.97
N ASN A 23 -2.51 0.21 -4.17
CA ASN A 23 -1.65 0.62 -5.26
C ASN A 23 -2.05 2.00 -5.76
N VAL A 24 -1.07 2.86 -6.05
CA VAL A 24 -1.29 4.11 -6.80
C VAL A 24 -0.82 3.95 -8.24
N GLY A 25 -1.47 4.63 -9.18
CA GLY A 25 -1.23 4.45 -10.62
C GLY A 25 0.19 4.78 -11.10
N CYS A 26 1.00 5.45 -10.28
CA CYS A 26 2.39 5.82 -10.60
C CYS A 26 3.45 4.93 -9.92
N GLN A 27 3.04 3.88 -9.20
CA GLN A 27 4.00 2.94 -8.60
C GLN A 27 4.62 2.06 -9.69
N ILE A 28 5.86 2.38 -10.05
CA ILE A 28 6.73 1.47 -10.82
C ILE A 28 7.20 0.40 -9.82
N SER A 29 6.73 -0.84 -9.94
CA SER A 29 7.30 -1.93 -9.16
C SER A 29 8.75 -2.13 -9.63
N LEU A 30 9.71 -1.85 -8.75
CA LEU A 30 11.12 -2.12 -9.01
C LEU A 30 11.62 -3.09 -7.93
N PRO A 31 12.14 -4.28 -8.27
CA PRO A 31 12.32 -4.89 -9.60
C PRO A 31 11.06 -5.65 -10.07
N PRO A 32 10.99 -6.07 -11.36
CA PRO A 32 9.88 -6.85 -11.88
C PRO A 32 9.90 -8.26 -11.25
N LYS A 33 9.23 -8.42 -10.10
CA LYS A 33 8.87 -9.73 -9.55
C LYS A 33 7.38 -9.93 -9.82
N GLY A 34 7.08 -11.02 -10.53
CA GLY A 34 5.76 -11.29 -11.08
C GLY A 34 4.67 -11.39 -10.02
N HIS A 35 3.47 -10.95 -10.39
CA HIS A 35 2.13 -11.27 -9.84
C HIS A 35 1.89 -11.24 -8.31
N ASP A 36 2.89 -11.02 -7.46
CA ASP A 36 2.78 -10.92 -6.01
C ASP A 36 3.04 -9.46 -5.63
N GLY A 37 1.96 -8.68 -5.62
CA GLY A 37 1.99 -7.23 -5.38
C GLY A 37 2.65 -6.84 -4.07
N ASN A 38 3.18 -5.61 -4.01
CA ASN A 38 3.53 -4.89 -2.77
C ASN A 38 4.19 -5.75 -1.69
N VAL A 39 5.38 -6.28 -1.96
CA VAL A 39 6.18 -7.03 -0.97
C VAL A 39 7.53 -6.35 -0.76
N LEU A 40 7.90 -6.11 0.50
CA LEU A 40 9.24 -5.67 0.91
C LEU A 40 9.81 -6.63 1.94
N TYR A 41 11.01 -7.15 1.70
CA TYR A 41 11.73 -7.96 2.69
C TYR A 41 12.37 -7.06 3.74
N LEU A 42 12.54 -7.57 4.96
CA LEU A 42 12.99 -6.82 6.13
C LEU A 42 14.36 -6.13 5.93
N GLU A 43 15.25 -6.77 5.18
CA GLU A 43 16.56 -6.25 4.76
C GLU A 43 16.44 -5.02 3.86
N ASP A 44 15.42 -4.99 2.99
CA ASP A 44 15.27 -3.98 1.94
C ASP A 44 14.48 -2.75 2.40
N ILE A 45 13.78 -2.81 3.53
CA ILE A 45 12.90 -1.73 4.03
C ILE A 45 13.62 -0.38 4.15
N GLN A 46 14.90 -0.37 4.53
CA GLN A 46 15.65 0.89 4.69
C GLN A 46 16.13 1.49 3.37
N SER A 47 16.32 0.66 2.34
CA SER A 47 16.76 1.08 1.01
C SER A 47 15.61 1.22 0.01
N SER A 48 14.40 0.82 0.39
CA SER A 48 13.23 0.91 -0.49
C SER A 48 12.75 2.35 -0.65
N PRO A 49 12.22 2.72 -1.84
CA PRO A 49 11.54 4.00 -2.02
C PRO A 49 10.30 4.10 -1.12
N CYS A 50 9.83 5.31 -0.86
CA CYS A 50 8.64 5.52 -0.04
C CYS A 50 7.41 4.87 -0.67
N ILE A 51 6.62 4.20 0.17
CA ILE A 51 5.32 3.65 -0.23
C ILE A 51 4.38 4.83 -0.47
N MET A 52 3.71 4.83 -1.62
CA MET A 52 2.76 5.87 -1.97
C MET A 52 1.34 5.43 -1.63
N VAL A 53 0.55 6.34 -1.06
CA VAL A 53 -0.83 6.12 -0.64
C VAL A 53 -1.69 7.32 -1.04
N CYS A 54 -2.98 7.12 -1.26
CA CYS A 54 -3.89 8.23 -1.56
C CYS A 54 -4.33 8.95 -0.27
N GLU A 55 -4.55 10.25 -0.34
CA GLU A 55 -5.19 11.00 0.75
C GLU A 55 -6.61 10.46 1.03
N GLY A 56 -7.00 10.45 2.30
CA GLY A 56 -8.27 9.88 2.76
C GLY A 56 -8.39 8.35 2.61
N SER A 57 -7.31 7.65 2.25
CA SER A 57 -7.31 6.20 2.14
C SER A 57 -7.04 5.51 3.48
N VAL A 58 -7.52 4.27 3.58
CA VAL A 58 -7.24 3.38 4.70
C VAL A 58 -6.43 2.22 4.15
N VAL A 59 -5.25 1.98 4.72
CA VAL A 59 -4.28 0.99 4.23
C VAL A 59 -3.97 -0.02 5.32
N THR A 60 -3.97 -1.30 4.96
CA THR A 60 -3.60 -2.40 5.84
C THR A 60 -2.16 -2.82 5.56
N TYR A 61 -1.28 -2.62 6.53
CA TYR A 61 0.09 -3.13 6.49
C TYR A 61 0.14 -4.49 7.18
N LYS A 62 0.78 -5.47 6.54
CA LYS A 62 0.92 -6.84 7.05
C LYS A 62 2.38 -7.27 7.05
N LEU A 63 2.91 -7.56 8.23
CA LEU A 63 4.17 -8.23 8.42
C LEU A 63 3.92 -9.74 8.48
N SER A 64 4.51 -10.51 7.57
CA SER A 64 4.43 -11.98 7.53
C SER A 64 5.79 -12.59 7.80
N GLY A 65 5.83 -13.77 8.42
CA GLY A 65 7.07 -14.52 8.70
C GLY A 65 6.97 -15.33 9.99
N ASN A 66 8.06 -15.93 10.43
CA ASN A 66 8.08 -16.65 11.71
C ASN A 66 8.23 -15.68 12.89
N LEU A 67 7.13 -15.10 13.37
CA LEU A 67 7.12 -14.06 14.41
C LEU A 67 7.29 -14.61 15.84
N GLN A 68 7.39 -15.94 16.00
CA GLN A 68 7.46 -16.68 17.27
C GLN A 68 6.14 -16.70 18.07
N PRO A 69 5.96 -17.67 19.00
CA PRO A 69 4.72 -17.82 19.78
C PRO A 69 4.37 -16.61 20.66
N SER A 70 5.38 -15.82 21.04
CA SER A 70 5.26 -14.61 21.86
C SER A 70 5.38 -13.31 21.04
N ALA A 71 5.15 -13.38 19.72
CA ALA A 71 5.23 -12.25 18.79
C ALA A 71 4.50 -11.02 19.33
N ASN A 72 5.27 -10.07 19.88
CA ASN A 72 4.74 -8.78 20.28
C ASN A 72 5.18 -7.76 19.23
N VAL A 73 4.41 -7.68 18.15
CA VAL A 73 4.61 -6.66 17.13
C VAL A 73 3.86 -5.41 17.54
N GLN A 74 4.61 -4.34 17.76
CA GLN A 74 4.11 -3.02 18.09
C GLN A 74 4.27 -2.10 16.89
N TRP A 75 3.18 -1.42 16.52
CA TRP A 75 3.14 -0.49 15.39
C TRP A 75 3.05 0.95 15.89
N SER A 76 3.79 1.85 15.26
CA SER A 76 3.76 3.29 15.51
C SER A 76 3.68 4.03 14.17
N VAL A 77 2.86 5.07 14.11
CA VAL A 77 2.58 5.81 12.87
C VAL A 77 2.72 7.30 13.13
N SER A 78 3.33 7.99 12.17
CA SER A 78 3.39 9.46 12.07
C SER A 78 2.83 9.92 10.73
N GLY A 79 2.15 11.06 10.70
CA GLY A 79 1.51 11.63 9.49
C GLY A 79 0.18 10.97 9.09
N GLY A 80 -0.27 9.97 9.85
CA GLY A 80 -1.57 9.32 9.71
C GLY A 80 -2.16 8.99 11.08
N THR A 81 -3.40 8.54 11.12
CA THR A 81 -4.05 8.09 12.35
C THR A 81 -4.23 6.59 12.33
N THR A 82 -3.78 5.92 13.38
CA THR A 82 -4.18 4.54 13.66
C THR A 82 -5.58 4.62 14.27
N SER A 83 -6.61 4.32 13.48
CA SER A 83 -7.96 4.10 14.03
C SER A 83 -7.88 2.87 14.94
N ALA A 84 -7.66 3.08 16.24
CA ALA A 84 -7.64 2.07 17.31
C ALA A 84 -7.31 0.63 16.82
N LEU A 85 -6.06 0.46 16.36
CA LEU A 85 -5.29 -0.79 16.32
C LEU A 85 -6.15 -2.08 16.30
N THR A 86 -6.77 -2.42 15.17
CA THR A 86 -7.07 -3.84 14.87
C THR A 86 -5.73 -4.54 14.59
N THR A 87 -4.91 -4.65 15.63
CA THR A 87 -3.64 -5.33 15.56
C THR A 87 -3.93 -6.80 15.71
N THR A 88 -3.91 -7.52 14.60
CA THR A 88 -4.00 -8.97 14.64
C THR A 88 -2.59 -9.49 14.71
N ASN A 89 -2.21 -10.02 15.87
CA ASN A 89 -0.91 -10.66 16.07
C ASN A 89 -1.11 -12.17 16.12
N THR A 90 -0.39 -12.88 15.26
CA THR A 90 -0.27 -14.34 15.29
C THR A 90 1.20 -14.73 15.17
N ILE A 91 1.49 -16.01 15.32
CA ILE A 91 2.84 -16.57 15.15
C ILE A 91 3.37 -16.37 13.72
N THR A 92 2.48 -16.19 12.74
CA THR A 92 2.83 -16.16 11.31
C THR A 92 2.64 -14.79 10.66
N PHE A 93 1.85 -13.91 11.26
CA PHE A 93 1.64 -12.56 10.75
C PHE A 93 1.22 -11.57 11.84
N SER A 94 1.53 -10.29 11.60
CA SER A 94 1.01 -9.14 12.32
C SER A 94 0.46 -8.13 11.31
N SER A 95 -0.69 -7.52 11.57
CA SER A 95 -1.23 -6.46 10.70
C SER A 95 -1.68 -5.24 11.47
N THR A 96 -1.61 -4.06 10.84
CA THR A 96 -2.17 -2.82 11.35
C THR A 96 -2.87 -2.06 10.23
N GLN A 97 -3.95 -1.36 10.56
CA GLN A 97 -4.68 -0.51 9.64
C GLN A 97 -4.41 0.96 9.95
N VAL A 98 -4.11 1.75 8.92
CA VAL A 98 -3.74 3.16 9.05
C VAL A 98 -4.61 4.00 8.13
N SER A 99 -5.21 5.05 8.70
CA SER A 99 -5.93 6.06 7.95
C SER A 99 -5.00 7.22 7.61
N TRP A 100 -4.89 7.54 6.33
CA TRP A 100 -4.07 8.64 5.83
C TRP A 100 -4.95 9.87 5.59
N GLY A 101 -4.55 11.00 6.15
CA GLY A 101 -5.24 12.27 5.99
C GLY A 101 -4.92 12.95 4.67
N THR A 102 -4.75 14.27 4.73
CA THR A 102 -4.37 15.12 3.58
C THR A 102 -3.02 14.76 2.97
N SER A 103 -2.83 15.07 1.69
CA SER A 103 -1.54 14.92 0.99
C SER A 103 -0.35 15.47 1.80
N GLY A 104 0.78 14.76 1.78
CA GLY A 104 1.94 15.03 2.63
C GLY A 104 2.87 13.83 2.76
N SER A 105 3.54 13.71 3.91
CA SER A 105 4.45 12.60 4.21
C SER A 105 4.09 11.94 5.53
N GLY A 106 4.30 10.64 5.61
CA GLY A 106 4.11 9.84 6.82
C GLY A 106 5.26 8.88 7.06
N THR A 107 5.23 8.19 8.18
CA THR A 107 6.18 7.15 8.52
C THR A 107 5.48 6.08 9.34
N VAL A 108 5.76 4.82 9.02
CA VAL A 108 5.28 3.67 9.79
C VAL A 108 6.49 2.94 10.33
N THR A 109 6.47 2.69 11.63
CA THR A 109 7.53 1.98 12.35
C THR A 109 6.91 0.77 13.02
N PHE A 110 7.57 -0.37 12.93
CA PHE A 110 7.21 -1.54 13.72
C PHE A 110 8.40 -2.04 14.52
N SER A 111 8.11 -2.61 15.69
CA SER A 111 9.07 -3.31 16.51
C SER A 111 8.56 -4.70 16.87
N MET A 112 9.44 -5.69 16.86
CA MET A 112 9.13 -7.09 17.15
C MET A 112 10.31 -7.75 17.85
N ASN A 113 10.05 -8.83 18.59
CA ASN A 113 11.10 -9.69 19.12
C ASN A 113 11.74 -10.54 18.01
N SER A 114 13.07 -10.62 18.01
CA SER A 114 13.82 -11.50 17.10
C SER A 114 13.73 -12.97 17.55
N PRO A 115 13.67 -13.96 16.64
CA PRO A 115 13.80 -15.38 16.98
C PRO A 115 15.12 -15.74 17.67
N THR A 116 16.18 -14.97 17.40
CA THR A 116 17.52 -15.20 17.97
C THR A 116 17.73 -14.48 19.30
N GLY A 117 16.69 -13.84 19.85
CA GLY A 117 16.80 -12.91 20.98
C GLY A 117 17.10 -11.48 20.51
N GLY A 118 16.50 -10.49 21.18
CA GLY A 118 16.60 -9.06 20.84
C GLY A 118 15.32 -8.46 20.28
N ILE A 119 15.36 -7.16 19.96
CA ILE A 119 14.25 -6.41 19.34
C ILE A 119 14.70 -5.95 17.95
N ILE A 120 13.90 -6.26 16.94
CA ILE A 120 14.03 -5.73 15.58
C ILE A 120 13.11 -4.52 15.49
N THR A 121 13.64 -3.39 15.01
CA THR A 121 12.84 -2.20 14.71
C THR A 121 13.14 -1.76 13.29
N LYS A 122 12.08 -1.52 12.51
CA LYS A 122 12.17 -1.04 11.13
C LYS A 122 11.17 0.07 10.90
N SER A 123 11.58 1.02 10.07
CA SER A 123 10.78 2.19 9.72
C SER A 123 10.78 2.38 8.22
N PHE A 124 9.62 2.69 7.64
CA PHE A 124 9.48 2.99 6.23
C PHE A 124 8.70 4.28 6.02
N CYS A 125 9.10 5.02 4.99
CA CYS A 125 8.47 6.29 4.66
C CYS A 125 7.24 6.11 3.78
N ILE A 126 6.27 7.01 3.98
CA ILE A 126 5.01 7.07 3.24
C ILE A 126 4.91 8.42 2.53
N THR A 127 4.51 8.40 1.28
CA THR A 127 4.15 9.60 0.52
C THR A 127 2.65 9.60 0.28
N ILE A 128 1.94 10.57 0.85
CA ILE A 128 0.49 10.72 0.71
C ILE A 128 0.25 11.65 -0.47
N ILE A 129 -0.31 11.11 -1.56
CA ILE A 129 -0.61 11.85 -2.78
C ILE A 129 -2.10 12.22 -2.84
N LYS A 130 -2.42 13.26 -3.60
CA LYS A 130 -3.82 13.65 -3.81
C LYS A 130 -4.61 12.53 -4.47
N LYS A 131 -5.86 12.37 -4.06
CA LYS A 131 -6.75 11.36 -4.63
C LYS A 131 -7.24 11.88 -6.00
N PRO A 132 -7.18 11.07 -7.08
CA PRO A 132 -7.76 11.44 -8.36
C PRO A 132 -9.27 11.65 -8.22
N PHE A 133 -9.81 12.55 -9.03
CA PHE A 133 -11.24 12.84 -9.09
C PHE A 133 -11.84 12.10 -10.28
N ALA A 134 -12.68 11.11 -10.00
CA ALA A 134 -13.43 10.39 -11.02
C ALA A 134 -14.70 11.16 -11.37
N ALA A 135 -14.92 11.40 -12.66
CA ALA A 135 -16.04 12.20 -13.13
C ALA A 135 -16.51 11.65 -14.48
N PHE A 136 -17.53 10.82 -14.45
CA PHE A 136 -18.14 10.23 -15.66
C PHE A 136 -19.52 10.84 -15.86
N ASP A 137 -19.85 11.13 -17.11
CA ASP A 137 -21.12 11.72 -17.50
C ASP A 137 -21.70 10.95 -18.69
N VAL A 138 -23.03 10.91 -18.76
CA VAL A 138 -23.75 10.37 -19.90
C VAL A 138 -24.45 11.54 -20.54
N GLY A 139 -24.05 11.85 -21.77
CA GLY A 139 -24.33 13.02 -22.60
C GLY A 139 -25.81 13.33 -22.89
N THR A 140 -26.64 13.30 -21.86
CA THR A 140 -28.09 13.47 -21.89
C THR A 140 -28.49 14.94 -21.72
N GLY A 141 -27.52 15.84 -21.48
CA GLY A 141 -27.77 17.26 -21.21
C GLY A 141 -28.43 17.53 -19.85
N LEU A 142 -28.60 16.49 -19.03
CA LEU A 142 -28.99 16.61 -17.62
C LEU A 142 -27.75 16.97 -16.80
N VAL A 143 -27.93 17.79 -15.77
CA VAL A 143 -26.83 18.23 -14.89
C VAL A 143 -26.08 17.00 -14.38
N PRO A 144 -24.74 16.93 -14.51
CA PRO A 144 -23.99 15.80 -14.00
C PRO A 144 -24.23 15.67 -12.50
N VAL A 145 -24.85 14.56 -12.09
CA VAL A 145 -24.98 14.22 -10.68
C VAL A 145 -23.79 13.36 -10.31
N TRP A 146 -22.81 14.01 -9.70
CA TRP A 146 -21.59 13.37 -9.20
C TRP A 146 -21.94 12.37 -8.08
N ASP A 147 -21.34 11.17 -8.14
CA ASP A 147 -21.42 10.13 -7.09
C ASP A 147 -22.82 9.57 -6.75
N ALA A 148 -23.79 9.65 -7.67
CA ALA A 148 -25.10 8.99 -7.49
C ALA A 148 -25.42 8.04 -8.65
N PRO A 149 -26.07 6.89 -8.38
CA PRO A 149 -26.58 6.04 -9.45
C PRO A 149 -27.61 6.83 -10.26
N GLN A 150 -27.31 7.04 -11.55
CA GLN A 150 -28.21 7.71 -12.49
C GLN A 150 -28.94 6.64 -13.30
N GLU A 151 -30.27 6.64 -13.24
CA GLU A 151 -31.08 5.87 -14.19
C GLU A 151 -31.15 6.65 -15.51
N ILE A 152 -30.71 6.01 -16.59
CA ILE A 152 -30.70 6.59 -17.93
C ILE A 152 -31.85 5.96 -18.72
N HIS A 153 -32.80 6.78 -19.16
CA HIS A 153 -33.86 6.36 -20.07
C HIS A 153 -33.48 6.71 -21.50
N ALA A 154 -33.40 5.70 -22.36
CA ALA A 154 -33.15 5.86 -23.79
C ALA A 154 -34.16 5.03 -24.59
N CYS A 155 -34.49 5.49 -25.79
CA CYS A 155 -35.29 4.74 -26.75
C CYS A 155 -34.43 3.70 -27.48
N VAL A 156 -35.09 2.67 -28.02
CA VAL A 156 -34.44 1.68 -28.89
C VAL A 156 -33.75 2.39 -30.06
N ASN A 157 -32.49 2.03 -30.32
CA ASN A 157 -31.63 2.61 -31.36
C ASN A 157 -31.24 4.09 -31.17
N GLN A 158 -31.35 4.64 -29.95
CA GLN A 158 -30.70 5.92 -29.65
C GLN A 158 -29.21 5.73 -29.36
N ASN A 159 -28.41 6.67 -29.85
CA ASN A 159 -27.01 6.76 -29.45
C ASN A 159 -26.93 7.34 -28.04
N ILE A 160 -26.11 6.73 -27.19
CA ILE A 160 -25.84 7.19 -25.83
C ILE A 160 -24.35 7.50 -25.78
N ASP A 161 -24.00 8.76 -25.56
CA ASP A 161 -22.62 9.21 -25.46
C ASP A 161 -22.16 9.22 -24.00
N PHE A 162 -20.94 8.77 -23.77
CA PHE A 162 -20.30 8.77 -22.46
C PHE A 162 -19.09 9.71 -22.49
N PHE A 163 -18.96 10.54 -21.45
CA PHE A 163 -17.88 11.50 -21.31
C PHE A 163 -17.08 11.22 -20.05
N ASP A 164 -15.75 11.21 -20.19
CA ASP A 164 -14.82 11.13 -19.07
C ASP A 164 -14.24 12.53 -18.79
N TYR A 165 -14.68 13.13 -17.68
CA TYR A 165 -14.17 14.38 -17.12
C TYR A 165 -13.21 14.14 -15.95
N SER A 166 -12.77 12.91 -15.74
CA SER A 166 -11.91 12.57 -14.61
C SER A 166 -10.60 13.33 -14.67
N THR A 167 -10.10 13.75 -13.51
CA THR A 167 -8.82 14.46 -13.39
C THR A 167 -7.92 13.77 -12.38
N THR A 168 -6.61 13.90 -12.55
CA THR A 168 -5.64 13.42 -11.56
C THR A 168 -5.72 14.19 -10.25
N ASN A 169 -6.36 15.36 -10.24
CA ASN A 169 -6.44 16.27 -9.10
C ASN A 169 -5.04 16.61 -8.51
N GLY A 170 -3.99 16.62 -9.35
CA GLY A 170 -2.60 16.79 -8.91
C GLY A 170 -1.99 15.59 -8.19
N GLY A 171 -2.66 14.44 -8.22
CA GLY A 171 -2.23 13.14 -7.71
C GLY A 171 -1.66 12.22 -8.78
N SER A 172 -1.91 10.92 -8.67
CA SER A 172 -1.44 9.93 -9.66
C SER A 172 -2.23 9.98 -10.97
N ALA A 173 -1.62 9.48 -12.05
CA ALA A 173 -2.31 9.22 -13.29
C ALA A 173 -3.50 8.25 -13.09
N ILE A 174 -4.56 8.45 -13.87
CA ILE A 174 -5.69 7.52 -13.96
C ILE A 174 -5.27 6.40 -14.90
N VAL A 175 -5.15 5.18 -14.38
CA VAL A 175 -4.57 4.03 -15.12
C VAL A 175 -5.61 3.16 -15.80
N SER A 176 -6.86 3.17 -15.33
CA SER A 176 -7.98 2.44 -15.94
C SER A 176 -9.32 3.04 -15.51
N HIS A 177 -10.34 2.83 -16.35
CA HIS A 177 -11.75 3.03 -16.04
C HIS A 177 -12.55 1.85 -16.61
N TYR A 178 -13.72 1.60 -16.04
CA TYR A 178 -14.68 0.60 -16.53
C TYR A 178 -15.99 1.33 -16.80
N TRP A 179 -16.57 1.06 -17.97
CA TRP A 179 -17.89 1.54 -18.37
C TRP A 179 -18.92 0.43 -18.17
#